data_AF-A0A7S2KZ80-F1
#
_entry.id   AF-A0A7S2KZ80-F1
#
_cell.length_a   1.000
_cell.length_b   1.000
_cell.length_c   1.000
_cell.angle_alpha   90.00
_cell.angle_beta   90.00
_cell.angle_gamma   90.00
#
_symmetry.space_group_name_H-M   'P 1'
#
loop_
_entity.id
_entity.type
_entity.pdbx_description
1 polymer ?
#
loop_
_entity_poly.entity_id
_entity_poly.type
_entity_poly.pdbx_seq_one_letter_code
_entity_poly.pdbx_strand_id
1 'polypeptide(L)'
;SSHRGDCPICCLPLSIDPDKSTLMSCCCKLICDGCEYANTTRELVGNLQQKCPFCRHPAPNDDEEADKNFMKRAEFNDPVAILQIGLRRRDEGDIEGAFEYLTKAAELGDAGAHD
;
A
#
# COMPACT_ATOMS: atom_id res chain seq x y z
N SER A 1 -11.40 14.97 6.86
CA SER A 1 -10.77 15.22 5.54
C SER A 1 -11.73 14.79 4.45
N SER A 2 -11.77 15.46 3.29
CA SER A 2 -12.61 15.04 2.13
C SER A 2 -11.87 14.14 1.13
N HIS A 3 -10.60 13.80 1.41
CA HIS A 3 -9.74 12.97 0.56
C HIS A 3 -8.62 12.32 1.41
N ARG A 4 -7.95 11.29 0.87
CA ARG A 4 -6.87 10.53 1.54
C ARG A 4 -5.46 11.13 1.31
N GLY A 5 -5.38 12.45 1.17
CA GLY A 5 -4.17 13.14 0.69
C GLY A 5 -4.13 13.23 -0.83
N ASP A 6 -2.96 13.51 -1.39
CA ASP A 6 -2.77 13.70 -2.83
C ASP A 6 -1.96 12.55 -3.43
N CYS A 7 -2.28 12.18 -4.67
CA CYS A 7 -1.55 11.17 -5.42
C CYS A 7 -0.12 11.68 -5.67
N PRO A 8 0.93 10.93 -5.30
CA PRO A 8 2.31 11.40 -5.44
C PRO A 8 2.81 11.45 -6.90
N ILE A 9 2.00 11.01 -7.86
CA ILE A 9 2.35 10.99 -9.29
C ILE A 9 1.75 12.19 -10.03
N CYS A 10 0.46 12.46 -9.83
CA CYS A 10 -0.27 13.52 -10.54
C CYS A 10 -0.64 14.72 -9.66
N CYS A 11 -0.36 14.66 -8.36
CA CYS A 11 -0.68 15.69 -7.37
C CYS A 11 -2.19 16.02 -7.28
N LEU A 12 -3.06 15.10 -7.71
CA LEU A 12 -4.51 15.24 -7.57
C LEU A 12 -4.99 14.58 -6.26
N PRO A 13 -6.05 15.09 -5.62
CA PRO A 13 -6.62 14.49 -4.42
C PRO A 13 -7.02 13.03 -4.63
N LEU A 14 -6.63 12.15 -3.70
CA LEU A 14 -7.02 10.74 -3.67
C LEU A 14 -8.44 10.58 -3.10
N SER A 15 -9.27 9.79 -3.77
CA SER A 15 -10.62 9.50 -3.30
C SER A 15 -10.64 8.93 -1.87
N ILE A 16 -11.73 9.16 -1.14
CA ILE A 16 -11.99 8.44 0.12
C ILE A 16 -12.36 6.98 -0.19
N ASP A 17 -13.03 6.77 -1.32
CA ASP A 17 -13.41 5.45 -1.83
C ASP A 17 -12.14 4.60 -2.04
N PRO A 18 -11.98 3.49 -1.30
CA PRO A 18 -10.80 2.64 -1.41
C PRO A 18 -10.65 2.03 -2.81
N ASP A 19 -11.76 1.87 -3.56
CA ASP A 19 -11.77 1.26 -4.90
C ASP A 19 -11.35 2.23 -6.02
N LYS A 20 -10.73 3.36 -5.65
CA LYS A 20 -10.21 4.39 -6.57
C LYS A 20 -8.71 4.64 -6.39
N SER A 21 -8.07 3.84 -5.55
CA SER A 21 -6.64 3.97 -5.26
C SER A 21 -6.00 2.63 -4.97
N THR A 22 -4.74 2.52 -5.34
CA THR A 22 -3.94 1.31 -5.16
C THR A 22 -2.78 1.60 -4.20
N LEU A 23 -2.58 0.73 -3.20
CA LEU A 23 -1.44 0.80 -2.29
C LEU A 23 -0.25 0.02 -2.84
N MET A 24 0.89 0.69 -3.02
CA MET A 24 2.11 0.05 -3.52
C MET A 24 2.92 -0.60 -2.40
N SER A 25 2.93 -1.94 -2.32
CA SER A 25 3.62 -2.69 -1.26
C SER A 25 5.12 -2.37 -1.10
N CYS A 26 5.80 -2.06 -2.21
CA CYS A 26 7.24 -1.76 -2.24
C CYS A 26 7.64 -0.46 -1.52
N CYS A 27 6.72 0.50 -1.36
CA CYS A 27 7.04 1.83 -0.81
C CYS A 27 5.93 2.42 0.06
N CYS A 28 4.84 1.68 0.28
CA CYS A 28 3.70 2.07 1.09
C CYS A 28 3.09 3.42 0.66
N LYS A 29 3.08 3.67 -0.65
CA LYS A 29 2.43 4.84 -1.24
C LYS A 29 1.09 4.47 -1.85
N LEU A 30 0.07 5.22 -1.48
CA LEU A 30 -1.24 5.18 -2.10
C LEU A 30 -1.21 6.05 -3.37
N ILE A 31 -1.60 5.48 -4.50
CA ILE A 31 -1.68 6.17 -5.80
C ILE A 31 -3.10 6.07 -6.35
N CYS A 32 -3.54 7.01 -7.18
CA CYS A 32 -4.84 6.87 -7.84
C CYS A 32 -4.77 5.81 -8.95
N ASP A 33 -5.89 5.12 -9.17
CA ASP A 33 -5.95 4.05 -10.18
C ASP A 33 -5.75 4.58 -11.61
N GLY A 34 -6.02 5.88 -11.85
CA GLY A 34 -5.68 6.50 -13.12
C GLY A 34 -4.17 6.50 -13.39
N CYS A 35 -3.34 6.74 -12.37
CA CYS A 35 -1.89 6.70 -12.51
C CYS A 35 -1.34 5.27 -12.56
N GLU A 36 -1.93 4.36 -11.78
CA GLU A 36 -1.62 2.93 -11.87
C GLU A 36 -1.92 2.42 -13.29
N TYR A 37 -3.14 2.62 -13.78
CA TYR A 37 -3.59 2.14 -15.09
C TYR A 37 -2.73 2.71 -16.23
N ALA A 38 -2.42 4.00 -16.18
CA ALA A 38 -1.57 4.63 -17.18
C ALA A 38 -0.15 4.03 -17.21
N ASN A 39 0.44 3.75 -16.04
CA ASN A 39 1.75 3.09 -15.95
C ASN A 39 1.69 1.65 -16.48
N THR A 40 0.71 0.87 -16.01
CA THR A 40 0.51 -0.53 -16.39
C THR A 40 0.32 -0.65 -17.90
N THR A 41 -0.53 0.19 -18.49
CA THR A 41 -0.77 0.24 -19.95
C THR A 41 0.51 0.56 -20.72
N ARG A 42 1.27 1.57 -20.29
CA ARG A 42 2.54 1.93 -20.94
C ARG A 42 3.54 0.77 -20.92
N GLU A 43 3.67 0.11 -19.76
CA GLU A 43 4.62 -0.98 -19.58
C GLU A 43 4.20 -2.23 -20.38
N LEU A 44 2.91 -2.53 -20.46
CA LEU A 44 2.38 -3.61 -21.31
C LEU A 44 2.63 -3.34 -22.81
N VAL A 45 2.27 -2.16 -23.31
CA VAL A 45 2.47 -1.79 -24.73
C VAL A 45 3.94 -1.78 -25.11
N GLY A 46 4.82 -1.37 -24.18
CA GLY A 46 6.26 -1.35 -24.38
C GLY A 46 6.95 -2.71 -24.19
N ASN A 47 6.21 -3.77 -23.83
CA ASN A 47 6.77 -5.06 -23.40
C ASN A 47 7.86 -4.89 -22.32
N LEU A 48 7.58 -4.04 -21.33
CA LEU A 48 8.45 -3.71 -20.22
C LEU A 48 7.99 -4.46 -18.95
N GLN A 49 8.94 -4.71 -18.05
CA GLN A 49 8.62 -5.21 -16.71
C GLN A 49 7.74 -4.20 -15.97
N GLN A 50 6.66 -4.69 -15.35
CA GLN A 50 5.77 -3.90 -14.51
C GLN A 50 6.51 -3.38 -13.27
N LYS A 51 6.40 -2.08 -13.02
CA LYS A 51 7.09 -1.41 -11.91
C LYS A 51 6.18 -0.42 -11.23
N CYS A 52 6.41 -0.22 -9.94
CA CYS A 52 5.75 0.85 -9.19
C CYS A 52 5.97 2.21 -9.87
N PRO A 53 4.92 2.99 -10.17
CA PRO A 53 5.07 4.27 -10.84
C PRO A 53 5.82 5.31 -9.98
N PHE A 54 5.82 5.15 -8.66
CA PHE A 54 6.49 6.07 -7.72
C PHE A 54 7.98 5.74 -7.56
N CYS A 55 8.31 4.58 -7.00
CA CYS A 55 9.70 4.23 -6.66
C CYS A 55 10.40 3.34 -7.70
N ARG A 56 9.71 2.94 -8.78
CA ARG A 56 10.22 2.10 -9.87
C ARG A 56 10.70 0.70 -9.45
N HIS A 57 10.41 0.25 -8.23
CA HIS A 57 10.61 -1.14 -7.81
C HIS A 57 9.74 -2.08 -8.66
N PRO A 58 10.21 -3.28 -9.04
CA PRO A 58 9.38 -4.28 -9.71
C PRO A 58 8.06 -4.52 -8.96
N ALA A 59 6.95 -4.64 -9.69
CA ALA A 59 5.70 -5.08 -9.11
C ALA A 59 5.87 -6.51 -8.57
N PRO A 60 5.27 -6.85 -7.41
CA PRO A 60 5.26 -8.23 -6.93
C PRO A 60 4.50 -9.12 -7.91
N ASN A 61 4.93 -10.37 -8.06
CA ASN A 61 4.28 -11.35 -8.93
C ASN A 61 3.03 -11.97 -8.30
N ASP A 62 2.97 -11.98 -6.97
CA ASP A 62 1.90 -12.54 -6.16
C ASP A 62 1.79 -11.84 -4.80
N ASP A 63 0.77 -12.24 -4.03
CA ASP A 63 0.55 -11.69 -2.68
C ASP A 63 1.72 -11.99 -1.75
N GLU A 64 2.36 -13.16 -1.84
CA GLU A 64 3.49 -13.52 -0.96
C GLU A 64 4.69 -12.58 -1.17
N GLU A 65 4.99 -12.18 -2.41
CA GLU A 65 5.99 -11.16 -2.71
C GLU A 65 5.57 -9.77 -2.22
N ALA A 66 4.29 -9.42 -2.31
CA ALA A 66 3.77 -8.18 -1.72
C ALA A 66 3.96 -8.17 -0.20
N ASP A 67 3.82 -9.32 0.45
CA ASP A 67 3.93 -9.48 1.90
C ASP A 67 5.35 -9.32 2.37
N LYS A 68 6.28 -9.92 1.63
CA LYS A 68 7.71 -9.73 1.85
C LYS A 68 8.08 -8.25 1.72
N ASN A 69 7.45 -7.51 0.80
CA ASN A 69 7.67 -6.07 0.69
C ASN A 69 7.14 -5.32 1.92
N PHE A 70 5.92 -5.62 2.38
CA PHE A 70 5.38 -5.01 3.60
C PHE A 70 6.21 -5.34 4.84
N MET A 71 6.63 -6.60 5.03
CA MET A 71 7.50 -7.01 6.15
C MET A 71 8.80 -6.21 6.17
N LYS A 72 9.47 -6.06 5.01
CA LYS A 72 10.67 -5.22 4.90
C LYS A 72 10.39 -3.77 5.29
N ARG A 73 9.25 -3.20 4.90
CA ARG A 73 8.89 -1.81 5.26
C ARG A 73 8.56 -1.69 6.75
N ALA A 74 7.93 -2.69 7.34
CA ALA A 74 7.63 -2.75 8.77
C ALA A 74 8.88 -2.86 9.65
N GLU A 75 9.96 -3.49 9.18
CA GLU A 75 11.28 -3.47 9.85
C GLU A 75 11.82 -2.05 10.03
N PHE A 76 11.45 -1.12 9.13
CA PHE A 76 11.77 0.31 9.23
C PHE A 76 10.65 1.15 9.88
N ASN A 77 9.72 0.51 10.60
CA ASN A 77 8.58 1.14 11.26
C ASN A 77 7.69 1.97 10.33
N ASP A 78 7.52 1.54 9.08
CA ASP A 78 6.54 2.15 8.17
C ASP A 78 5.12 1.84 8.70
N PRO A 79 4.35 2.86 9.14
CA PRO A 79 3.06 2.65 9.80
C PRO A 79 2.03 1.96 8.89
N VAL A 80 2.03 2.29 7.60
CA VAL A 80 1.13 1.72 6.60
C VAL A 80 1.46 0.25 6.38
N ALA A 81 2.75 -0.11 6.34
CA ALA A 81 3.15 -1.51 6.21
C ALA A 81 2.70 -2.35 7.41
N ILE A 82 2.86 -1.81 8.62
CA ILE A 82 2.46 -2.46 9.87
C ILE A 82 0.94 -2.66 9.88
N LEU A 83 0.17 -1.64 9.48
CA LEU A 83 -1.28 -1.75 9.30
C LEU A 83 -1.65 -2.90 8.37
N GLN A 84 -1.04 -2.99 7.19
CA GLN A 84 -1.33 -4.04 6.21
C GLN A 84 -1.05 -5.45 6.75
N ILE A 85 0.05 -5.63 7.48
CA ILE A 85 0.36 -6.92 8.14
C ILE A 85 -0.70 -7.27 9.19
N GLY A 86 -1.12 -6.30 10.00
CA GLY A 86 -2.17 -6.50 11.00
C GLY A 86 -3.51 -6.89 10.37
N LEU A 87 -3.91 -6.22 9.29
CA LEU A 87 -5.12 -6.56 8.54
C LEU A 87 -5.06 -7.98 7.97
N ARG A 88 -3.92 -8.39 7.39
CA ARG A 88 -3.76 -9.76 6.89
C ARG A 88 -3.89 -10.80 7.99
N ARG A 89 -3.20 -10.62 9.12
CA ARG A 89 -3.30 -11.54 10.26
C ARG A 89 -4.74 -11.68 10.75
N ARG A 90 -5.49 -10.58 10.79
CA ARG A 90 -6.92 -10.60 11.15
C ARG A 90 -7.71 -11.47 10.16
N ASP A 91 -7.47 -11.29 8.87
CA ASP A 91 -8.17 -12.03 7.81
C ASP A 91 -7.79 -13.53 7.80
N GLU A 92 -6.59 -13.87 8.28
CA GLU A 92 -6.12 -15.24 8.54
C GLU A 92 -6.66 -15.83 9.86
N GLY A 93 -7.30 -15.03 10.71
CA GLY A 93 -7.86 -15.44 12.00
C GLY A 93 -6.89 -15.33 13.19
N ASP A 94 -5.67 -14.83 12.99
CA ASP A 94 -4.72 -14.50 14.06
C ASP A 94 -5.09 -13.13 14.68
N ILE A 95 -6.13 -13.13 15.51
CA ILE A 95 -6.68 -11.91 16.12
C ILE A 95 -5.69 -11.27 17.12
N GLU A 96 -4.97 -12.08 17.90
CA GLU A 96 -4.01 -11.58 18.88
C GLU A 96 -2.82 -10.91 18.17
N GLY A 97 -2.24 -11.58 17.17
CA GLY A 97 -1.18 -10.98 16.36
C GLY A 97 -1.66 -9.75 15.60
N ALA A 98 -2.87 -9.77 15.02
CA ALA A 98 -3.44 -8.59 14.37
C ALA A 98 -3.53 -7.39 15.32
N PHE A 99 -3.99 -7.61 16.55
CA PHE A 99 -4.13 -6.55 17.55
C PHE A 99 -2.78 -5.88 17.89
N GLU A 100 -1.69 -6.65 18.01
CA GLU A 100 -0.36 -6.11 18.26
C GLU A 100 0.12 -5.20 17.13
N TYR A 101 -0.02 -5.64 15.87
CA TYR A 101 0.38 -4.84 14.72
C TYR A 101 -0.49 -3.59 14.55
N LEU A 102 -1.82 -3.71 14.68
CA LEU A 102 -2.73 -2.56 14.58
C LEU A 102 -2.46 -1.53 15.67
N THR A 103 -2.22 -1.97 16.91
CA THR A 103 -1.82 -1.06 18.01
C THR A 103 -0.53 -0.33 17.69
N LYS A 104 0.50 -1.04 17.20
CA LYS A 104 1.77 -0.42 16.83
C LYS A 104 1.61 0.59 15.68
N ALA A 105 0.78 0.31 14.68
CA ALA A 105 0.51 1.24 13.58
C ALA A 105 -0.16 2.53 14.09
N ALA A 106 -1.13 2.40 15.02
CA ALA A 106 -1.79 3.52 15.66
C ALA A 106 -0.83 4.38 16.48
N GLU A 107 0.06 3.76 17.27
CA GLU A 107 1.10 4.47 18.03
C GLU A 107 2.08 5.26 17.15
N LEU A 108 2.32 4.79 15.93
CA LEU A 108 3.14 5.47 14.92
C LEU A 108 2.37 6.52 14.11
N GLY A 109 1.09 6.74 14.43
CA GLY A 109 0.27 7.80 13.86
C GLY A 109 -0.49 7.41 12.59
N ASP A 110 -0.65 6.12 12.28
CA ASP A 110 -1.52 5.70 11.19
C ASP A 110 -2.98 5.91 11.55
N ALA A 111 -3.63 6.87 10.87
CA ALA A 111 -5.04 7.15 11.10
C ALA A 111 -5.95 5.95 10.76
N GLY A 112 -5.56 5.10 9.81
CA GLY A 112 -6.32 3.92 9.40
C GLY A 112 -6.24 2.75 10.38
N ALA A 113 -5.35 2.80 11.38
CA ALA A 113 -5.24 1.80 12.42
C ALA A 113 -6.17 2.05 13.63
N HIS A 114 -6.90 3.17 13.63
CA HIS A 114 -7.85 3.53 14.69
C HIS A 114 -9.29 3.07 14.44
N ASP A 115 -9.60 2.62 13.21
CA ASP A 115 -10.91 2.19 12.74
C ASP A 115 -11.02 0.65 12.68
#